data_AF-A0A514C1E3-F1
#
_entry.id   AF-A0A514C1E3-F1
#
_cell.length_a   1.000
_cell.length_b   1.000
_cell.length_c   1.000
_cell.angle_alpha   90.00
_cell.angle_beta   90.00
_cell.angle_gamma   90.00
#
_symmetry.space_group_name_H-M   'P 1'
#
loop_
_entity.id
_entity.type
_entity.pdbx_description
1 polymer ?
#
loop_
_entity_poly.entity_id
_entity_poly.type
_entity_poly.pdbx_seq_one_letter_code
_entity_poly.pdbx_strand_id
1 'polypeptide(L)' 'MGGSTRRFIAMIGVLAFLALWIWGVIALRGLFPAGMLLDLLFFAVGGVGWGVPLYPLFKWAESGKD' A
#
# COMPACT_ATOMS: atom_id res chain seq x y z
N MET A 1 7.53 -23.84 -1.83
CA MET A 1 6.67 -23.00 -2.69
C MET A 1 7.49 -22.53 -3.87
N GLY A 2 7.05 -22.82 -5.10
CA GLY A 2 7.73 -22.32 -6.30
C GLY A 2 7.64 -20.80 -6.42
N GLY A 3 8.54 -20.19 -7.20
CA GLY A 3 8.58 -18.74 -7.42
C GLY A 3 7.28 -18.15 -7.98
N SER A 4 6.51 -18.93 -8.74
CA SER A 4 5.18 -18.53 -9.24
C SER A 4 4.15 -18.36 -8.11
N THR A 5 4.10 -19.28 -7.13
CA THR A 5 3.19 -19.21 -5.98
C THR A 5 3.49 -17.99 -5.11
N ARG A 6 4.76 -17.69 -4.85
CA ARG A 6 5.16 -16.52 -4.04
C ARG A 6 4.75 -15.20 -4.70
N ARG A 7 4.92 -15.08 -6.03
CA ARG A 7 4.47 -13.91 -6.80
C ARG A 7 2.96 -13.76 -6.79
N PHE A 8 2.21 -14.85 -6.90
CA PHE A 8 0.75 -14.80 -6.81
C PHE A 8 0.29 -14.31 -5.43
N ILE A 9 0.87 -14.85 -4.35
CA ILE A 9 0.58 -14.40 -2.98
C ILE A 9 0.95 -12.93 -2.79
N ALA A 10 2.10 -12.50 -3.29
CA ALA A 10 2.53 -11.11 -3.21
C ALA A 10 1.57 -10.18 -3.97
N MET A 11 1.10 -10.58 -5.16
CA MET A 11 0.12 -9.80 -5.93
C MET A 11 -1.19 -9.61 -5.14
N ILE A 12 -1.74 -10.69 -4.58
CA ILE A 12 -2.94 -10.61 -3.73
C ILE A 12 -2.68 -9.74 -2.50
N GLY A 13 -1.51 -9.90 -1.86
CA GLY A 13 -1.08 -9.09 -0.72
C GLY A 13 -1.02 -7.60 -1.04
N VAL A 14 -0.49 -7.22 -2.21
CA VAL A 14 -0.45 -5.83 -2.68
C VAL A 14 -1.86 -5.26 -2.86
N LEU A 15 -2.76 -6.01 -3.51
CA LEU A 15 -4.14 -5.56 -3.72
C LEU A 15 -4.88 -5.36 -2.39
N ALA A 16 -4.77 -6.33 -1.47
CA ALA A 16 -5.36 -6.23 -0.14
C ALA A 16 -4.77 -5.05 0.65
N PHE A 17 -3.45 -4.88 0.62
CA PHE A 17 -2.78 -3.76 1.27
C PHE A 17 -3.24 -2.42 0.70
N LEU A 18 -3.29 -2.26 -0.62
CA LEU A 18 -3.71 -1.01 -1.26
C LEU A 18 -5.16 -0.66 -0.91
N ALA A 19 -6.06 -1.65 -0.88
CA ALA A 19 -7.43 -1.43 -0.45
C ALA A 19 -7.50 -0.91 0.98
N LEU A 20 -6.78 -1.54 1.91
CA LEU A 20 -6.72 -1.12 3.31
C LEU A 20 -6.00 0.23 3.49
N TRP A 21 -4.96 0.49 2.71
CA TRP A 21 -4.19 1.73 2.75
C TRP A 21 -5.04 2.92 2.30
N ILE A 22 -5.68 2.80 1.14
CA ILE A 22 -6.56 3.84 0.59
C ILE A 22 -7.71 4.09 1.55
N TRP A 23 -8.36 3.01 2.04
CA TRP A 23 -9.42 3.14 3.03
C TRP A 23 -8.93 3.84 4.31
N GLY A 24 -7.75 3.47 4.82
CA GLY A 24 -7.15 4.09 5.99
C GLY A 24 -6.85 5.59 5.79
N VAL A 25 -6.31 5.98 4.64
CA VAL A 25 -6.05 7.40 4.31
C VAL A 25 -7.35 8.19 4.24
N ILE A 26 -8.40 7.67 3.59
CA ILE A 26 -9.71 8.33 3.47
C ILE A 26 -10.39 8.42 4.83
N ALA A 27 -10.41 7.33 5.60
CA ALA A 27 -11.01 7.28 6.92
C ALA A 27 -10.31 8.27 7.87
N LEU A 28 -8.98 8.29 7.88
CA LEU A 28 -8.19 9.21 8.69
C LEU A 28 -8.44 10.66 8.28
N ARG A 29 -8.49 10.97 6.98
CA ARG A 29 -8.84 12.31 6.49
C ARG A 29 -10.23 12.75 6.97
N GLY A 30 -11.18 11.83 7.04
CA GLY A 30 -12.54 12.07 7.51
C GLY A 30 -12.65 12.47 8.99
N LEU A 31 -11.59 12.28 9.78
CA LEU A 31 -11.55 12.70 11.20
C LEU A 31 -11.22 14.19 11.39
N PHE A 32 -10.83 14.90 10.33
CA PHE A 32 -10.41 16.30 10.38
C PHE A 32 -11.42 17.24 9.70
N PRO A 33 -11.47 18.53 10.07
CA PRO A 33 -12.29 19.53 9.40
C PRO A 33 -12.04 19.62 7.88
N ALA A 34 -13.00 20.19 7.15
CA ALA A 34 -12.83 20.47 5.72
C ALA A 34 -11.71 21.51 5.51
N GLY A 35 -10.87 21.31 4.48
CA GLY A 35 -9.77 22.23 4.20
C GLY A 35 -8.83 21.70 3.11
N MET A 36 -8.59 22.53 2.09
CA MET A 36 -7.79 22.17 0.91
C MET A 36 -6.34 21.78 1.26
N LEU A 37 -5.73 22.42 2.26
CA LEU A 37 -4.38 22.07 2.69
C LEU A 37 -4.32 20.66 3.29
N LEU A 38 -5.33 20.29 4.07
CA LEU A 38 -5.42 18.94 4.64
C LEU A 38 -5.66 17.91 3.53
N ASP A 39 -6.55 18.20 2.57
CA ASP A 39 -6.76 17.32 1.42
C ASP A 39 -5.45 17.09 0.66
N LEU A 40 -4.71 18.17 0.38
CA LEU A 40 -3.43 18.10 -0.30
C LEU A 40 -2.43 17.24 0.49
N LEU A 41 -2.26 17.47 1.79
CA LEU A 41 -1.31 16.71 2.60
C LEU A 41 -1.68 15.24 2.69
N PHE A 42 -2.94 14.92 3.00
CA PHE A 42 -3.39 13.52 3.14
C PHE A 42 -3.26 12.74 1.85
N PHE A 43 -3.68 13.33 0.72
CA PHE A 43 -3.65 12.63 -0.56
C PHE A 43 -2.29 12.66 -1.24
N ALA A 44 -1.47 13.70 -1.06
CA ALA A 44 -0.09 13.70 -1.58
C ALA A 44 0.78 12.69 -0.81
N VAL A 45 0.75 12.71 0.53
CA VAL A 45 1.55 11.80 1.36
C VAL A 45 1.01 10.36 1.24
N GLY A 46 -0.31 10.18 1.34
CA GLY A 46 -0.95 8.87 1.19
C GLY A 46 -0.77 8.28 -0.21
N GLY A 47 -0.78 9.12 -1.26
CA GLY A 47 -0.64 8.72 -2.66
C GLY A 47 0.79 8.38 -3.08
N VAL A 48 1.82 8.91 -2.41
CA VAL A 48 3.23 8.60 -2.71
C VAL A 48 3.83 7.61 -1.71
N GLY A 49 3.38 7.63 -0.44
CA GLY A 49 3.96 6.87 0.66
C GLY A 49 3.65 5.37 0.67
N TRP A 50 2.64 4.91 -0.08
CA TRP A 50 2.17 3.51 -0.06
C TRP A 50 3.22 2.48 -0.52
N GLY A 51 4.22 2.89 -1.29
CA GLY A 51 5.26 1.96 -1.78
C GLY A 51 6.21 1.49 -0.68
N VAL A 52 6.42 2.32 0.35
CA VAL A 52 7.40 2.04 1.43
C VAL A 52 7.06 0.75 2.19
N PRO A 53 5.81 0.53 2.65
CA PRO A 53 5.46 -0.69 3.37
C PRO A 53 5.41 -1.95 2.50
N LEU A 54 5.31 -1.82 1.17
CA LEU A 54 5.26 -2.96 0.25
C LEU A 54 6.65 -3.51 -0.10
N TYR A 55 7.71 -2.74 0.11
CA TYR A 55 9.09 -3.14 -0.21
C TYR A 55 9.49 -4.52 0.33
N PRO A 56 9.22 -4.88 1.61
CA PRO A 56 9.56 -6.20 2.15
C PRO A 56 8.84 -7.35 1.43
N LEU A 57 7.57 -7.13 1.03
CA LEU A 57 6.76 -8.13 0.35
C LEU A 57 7.33 -8.44 -1.05
N PHE A 58 7.74 -7.39 -1.78
CA PHE A 58 8.38 -7.55 -3.09
C PHE A 58 9.71 -8.29 -2.99
N LYS A 59 10.57 -7.90 -2.02
CA LYS A 59 11.83 -8.58 -1.77
C LYS A 59 11.64 -10.08 -1.47
N TRP A 60 10.62 -10.43 -0.69
CA TRP A 60 10.30 -11.84 -0.40
C TRP A 60 9.82 -12.60 -1.64
N ALA A 61 8.99 -11.96 -2.47
CA ALA A 61 8.48 -12.56 -3.70
C ALA A 61 9.59 -12.87 -4.71
N GLU A 62 10.62 -12.02 -4.76
CA GLU A 62 11.77 -12.14 -5.65
C GLU A 62 12.83 -13.14 -5.16
N SER A 63 12.99 -13.29 -3.84
CA SER A 63 13.93 -14.25 -3.22
C SER A 63 13.64 -15.73 -3.55
N GLY A 64 12.52 -16.06 -4.19
CA GLY A 64 12.23 -17.41 -4.68
C GLY A 64 12.71 -17.69 -6.11
N LYS A 65 13.56 -16.84 -6.68
CA LYS A 65 14.08 -16.95 -8.05
C LYS A 65 15.45 -17.66 -8.12
N ASP A 66 16.02 -18.04 -6.97
CA ASP A 66 17.29 -18.79 -6.87
C ASP A 66 17.06 -20.30 -6.90
#